data_AF-A0A6S7LV26-F1
#
_entry.id   AF-A0A6S7LV26-F1
#
_cell.length_a   1.000
_cell.length_b   1.000
_cell.length_c   1.000
_cell.angle_alpha   90.00
_cell.angle_beta   90.00
_cell.angle_gamma   90.00
#
_symmetry.space_group_name_H-M   'P 1'
#
loop_
_entity.id
_entity.type
_entity.pdbx_description
1 polymer ?
#
loop_
_entity_poly.entity_id
_entity_poly.type
_entity_poly.pdbx_seq_one_letter_code
_entity_poly.pdbx_strand_id
1 'polypeptide(L)'
;MVNDIKTVNPINQLVKFADDMTLEVPGMKTEIHPKPKWTVYKHGLKITRMSLNMEKTYEMIVRRNIPTLLPDPFPFIKRRTWLKILGITLQDLPSKWDLHFDEMLKKASARMYIMRVCKYYGFPIKQLDMLFNTLIMPIITYGIELWGGAYFNKYISQIDKFINRAHRNGYISGKLNIKEISIKRDKKLWDKVIHNKDNALQELLPDKLNRHLRPRGHEFELPL
;
A
#
# COMPACT_ATOMS: atom_id res chain seq x y z
N MET A 1 22.48 10.66 8.48
CA MET A 1 23.22 9.68 7.66
C MET A 1 22.37 9.12 6.52
N VAL A 2 21.31 8.34 6.76
CA VAL A 2 20.37 7.94 5.67
C VAL A 2 19.50 9.10 5.19
N ASN A 3 19.10 10.00 6.10
CA ASN A 3 18.29 11.18 5.79
C ASN A 3 19.00 12.20 4.89
N ASP A 4 20.33 12.15 4.78
CA ASP A 4 21.13 13.15 4.06
C ASP A 4 21.12 12.93 2.53
N ILE A 5 20.70 11.76 2.06
CA ILE A 5 20.55 11.48 0.62
C ILE A 5 19.41 12.32 0.05
N LYS A 6 19.69 13.23 -0.89
CA LYS A 6 18.66 14.04 -1.54
C LYS A 6 18.50 13.65 -3.00
N THR A 7 17.31 13.88 -3.56
CA THR A 7 17.13 13.80 -5.00
C THR A 7 17.92 14.91 -5.66
N VAL A 8 18.62 14.57 -6.74
CA VAL A 8 19.38 15.56 -7.52
C VAL A 8 18.46 16.26 -8.52
N ASN A 9 17.45 15.56 -9.04
CA ASN A 9 16.39 16.16 -9.83
C ASN A 9 15.20 16.45 -8.90
N PRO A 10 14.73 17.72 -8.80
CA PRO A 10 13.59 18.09 -7.96
C PRO A 10 12.27 17.44 -8.40
N ILE A 11 12.19 16.96 -9.64
CA ILE A 11 11.03 16.25 -10.18
C ILE A 11 10.91 14.83 -9.60
N ASN A 12 12.02 14.24 -9.14
CA ASN A 12 12.01 12.90 -8.54
C ASN A 12 11.55 12.98 -7.09
N GLN A 13 10.73 12.02 -6.66
CA GLN A 13 10.33 11.87 -5.27
C GLN A 13 11.11 10.74 -4.61
N LEU A 14 11.60 10.98 -3.40
CA LEU A 14 12.36 9.98 -2.64
C LEU A 14 11.68 9.76 -1.29
N VAL A 15 11.14 8.56 -1.12
CA VAL A 15 10.54 8.08 0.12
C VAL A 15 11.57 7.24 0.85
N LYS A 16 11.73 7.48 2.16
CA LYS A 16 12.66 6.72 3.00
C LYS A 16 11.95 6.20 4.24
N PHE A 17 12.31 5.01 4.64
CA PHE A 17 11.87 4.41 5.89
C PHE A 17 12.97 3.50 6.43
N ALA A 18 13.61 3.91 7.52
CA ALA A 18 14.81 3.25 8.03
C ALA A 18 15.90 3.10 6.93
N ASP A 19 16.25 1.87 6.55
CA ASP A 19 17.19 1.53 5.48
C ASP A 19 16.52 1.38 4.10
N ASP A 20 15.20 1.22 4.06
CA ASP A 20 14.44 1.13 2.82
C ASP A 20 14.30 2.52 2.17
N MET A 21 14.62 2.59 0.87
CA MET A 21 14.53 3.79 0.07
C MET A 21 13.81 3.49 -1.24
N THR A 22 12.79 4.28 -1.54
CA THR A 22 12.03 4.21 -2.80
C THR A 22 12.19 5.52 -3.55
N LEU A 23 12.71 5.44 -4.76
CA LEU A 23 12.81 6.57 -5.66
C LEU A 23 11.75 6.46 -6.75
N GLU A 24 10.90 7.46 -6.83
CA GLU A 24 9.92 7.62 -7.89
C GLU A 24 10.45 8.62 -8.92
N VAL A 25 10.42 8.20 -10.19
CA VAL A 25 10.84 9.01 -11.33
C VAL A 25 9.63 9.12 -12.26
N PRO A 26 8.99 10.30 -12.38
CA PRO A 26 7.84 10.44 -13.25
C PRO A 26 8.23 10.29 -14.72
N GLY A 27 7.41 9.58 -15.49
CA GLY A 27 7.57 9.47 -16.94
C GLY A 27 6.87 10.62 -17.65
N MET A 28 7.60 11.45 -18.42
CA MET A 28 7.00 12.45 -19.31
C MET A 28 6.61 11.84 -20.67
N LYS A 29 5.54 12.35 -21.28
CA LYS A 29 4.99 11.85 -22.55
C LYS A 29 5.91 12.05 -23.76
N THR A 30 6.84 13.00 -23.71
CA THR A 30 7.57 13.48 -24.89
C THR A 30 9.07 13.19 -24.86
N GLU A 31 9.63 12.82 -23.71
CA GLU A 31 11.03 12.43 -23.62
C GLU A 31 11.15 11.29 -22.62
N ILE A 32 11.85 10.23 -23.05
CA ILE A 32 12.48 9.30 -22.12
C ILE A 32 13.42 10.20 -21.30
N HIS A 33 12.96 10.70 -20.15
CA HIS A 33 13.85 11.46 -19.27
C HIS A 33 15.13 10.64 -19.15
N PRO A 34 16.32 11.27 -19.29
CA PRO A 34 17.56 10.55 -19.09
C PRO A 34 17.46 9.95 -17.70
N LYS A 35 17.32 8.62 -17.66
CA LYS A 35 17.34 7.82 -16.43
C LYS A 35 18.32 8.50 -15.49
N PRO A 36 17.94 8.87 -14.26
CA PRO A 36 18.84 9.62 -13.40
C PRO A 36 20.16 8.85 -13.36
N LYS A 37 21.22 9.48 -13.87
CA LYS A 37 22.46 8.75 -14.20
C LYS A 37 22.89 8.03 -12.93
N TRP A 38 23.00 6.70 -12.99
CA TRP A 38 23.46 5.85 -11.88
C TRP A 38 24.70 6.38 -11.15
N THR A 39 25.55 7.09 -11.88
CA THR A 39 26.73 7.77 -11.38
C THR A 39 26.43 8.80 -10.29
N VAL A 40 25.28 9.48 -10.37
CA VAL A 40 24.80 10.46 -9.39
C VAL A 40 24.42 9.76 -8.07
N TYR A 41 23.76 8.60 -8.13
CA TYR A 41 23.45 7.80 -6.94
C TYR A 41 24.71 7.24 -6.27
N LYS A 42 25.67 6.73 -7.07
CA LYS A 42 26.96 6.29 -6.54
C LYS A 42 27.71 7.41 -5.82
N HIS A 43 27.59 8.65 -6.29
CA HIS A 43 28.24 9.80 -5.65
C HIS A 43 27.65 10.09 -4.26
N GLY A 44 26.32 10.14 -4.14
CA GLY A 44 25.65 10.34 -2.85
C GLY A 44 25.90 9.22 -1.84
N LEU A 45 25.95 7.96 -2.31
CA LEU A 45 26.31 6.79 -1.49
C LEU A 45 27.77 6.82 -1.02
N LYS A 46 28.68 7.30 -1.87
CA LYS A 46 30.11 7.47 -1.53
C LYS A 46 30.32 8.55 -0.47
N ILE A 47 29.61 9.68 -0.56
CA ILE A 47 29.67 10.76 0.44
C ILE A 47 29.18 10.26 1.81
N THR A 48 28.11 9.46 1.81
CA THR A 48 27.50 8.93 3.04
C THR A 48 28.17 7.67 3.57
N ARG A 49 29.19 7.14 2.87
CA ARG A 49 29.87 5.85 3.17
C ARG A 49 28.90 4.67 3.27
N MET A 50 27.79 4.71 2.53
CA MET A 50 26.80 3.65 2.49
C MET A 50 26.93 2.85 1.18
N SER A 51 26.62 1.55 1.25
CA SER A 51 26.61 0.65 0.10
C SER A 51 25.19 0.19 -0.23
N LEU A 52 24.85 0.15 -1.51
CA LEU A 52 23.55 -0.35 -1.96
C LEU A 52 23.55 -1.89 -1.97
N ASN A 53 22.52 -2.50 -1.39
CA ASN A 53 22.32 -3.94 -1.53
C ASN A 53 21.69 -4.25 -2.90
N MET A 54 22.53 -4.61 -3.88
CA MET A 54 22.08 -4.90 -5.24
C MET A 54 21.13 -6.11 -5.33
N GLU A 55 21.20 -7.06 -4.40
CA GLU A 55 20.29 -8.21 -4.36
C GLU A 55 18.88 -7.84 -3.90
N LYS A 56 18.74 -6.73 -3.18
CA LYS A 56 17.46 -6.20 -2.69
C LYS A 56 16.96 -4.99 -3.49
N THR A 57 17.76 -4.51 -4.44
CA THR A 57 17.41 -3.34 -5.26
C THR A 57 16.75 -3.78 -6.55
N TYR A 58 15.51 -3.32 -6.76
CA TYR A 58 14.71 -3.68 -7.92
C TYR A 58 14.11 -2.44 -8.58
N GLU A 59 13.91 -2.51 -9.88
CA GLU A 59 13.19 -1.51 -10.66
C GLU A 59 11.81 -2.04 -11.01
N MET A 60 10.79 -1.20 -10.90
CA MET A 60 9.45 -1.47 -11.44
C MET A 60 8.97 -0.25 -12.21
N ILE A 61 8.37 -0.51 -13.36
CA ILE A 61 7.76 0.54 -14.17
C ILE A 61 6.26 0.50 -13.91
N VAL A 62 5.72 1.59 -13.38
CA VAL A 62 4.28 1.78 -13.23
C VAL A 62 3.76 2.45 -14.48
N ARG A 63 2.73 1.86 -15.11
CA ARG A 63 2.13 2.42 -16.33
C ARG A 63 0.61 2.42 -16.27
N ARG A 64 0.02 3.46 -16.87
CA ARG A 64 -1.39 3.40 -17.31
C ARG A 64 -1.45 2.47 -18.52
N ASN A 65 -2.60 1.83 -18.77
CA ASN A 65 -2.81 0.76 -19.76
C ASN A 65 -2.68 1.23 -21.23
N ILE A 66 -1.58 1.92 -21.55
CA ILE A 66 -1.26 2.53 -22.83
C ILE A 66 -0.06 1.75 -23.38
N PRO A 67 -0.07 1.34 -24.66
CA PRO A 67 1.05 0.67 -25.29
C PRO A 67 2.18 1.69 -25.54
N THR A 68 2.98 1.96 -24.52
CA THR A 68 4.24 2.70 -24.63
C THR A 68 5.41 1.73 -24.64
N LEU A 69 6.42 2.03 -25.48
CA LEU A 69 7.70 1.32 -25.46
C LEU A 69 8.30 1.42 -24.05
N LEU A 70 8.72 0.28 -23.50
CA LEU A 70 9.37 0.27 -22.20
C LEU A 70 10.77 0.89 -22.33
N PRO A 71 11.19 1.78 -21.42
CA PRO A 71 12.58 2.20 -21.36
C PRO A 71 13.47 0.98 -21.11
N ASP A 72 14.71 0.98 -21.58
CA ASP A 72 15.65 -0.12 -21.32
C ASP A 72 15.75 -0.43 -19.82
N PRO A 73 16.08 -1.65 -19.40
CA PRO A 73 16.38 -1.93 -18.00
C PRO A 73 17.55 -1.08 -17.50
N PHE A 74 17.55 -0.75 -16.21
CA PHE A 74 18.74 -0.15 -15.61
C PHE A 74 19.89 -1.18 -15.57
N PRO A 75 21.13 -0.82 -15.95
CA PRO A 75 22.26 -1.73 -15.83
C PRO A 75 22.40 -2.20 -14.37
N PHE A 76 22.58 -3.50 -14.17
CA PHE A 76 22.80 -4.15 -12.86
C PHE A 76 21.62 -4.16 -11.87
N ILE A 77 20.50 -3.47 -12.13
CA ILE A 77 19.24 -3.67 -11.38
C ILE A 77 18.35 -4.66 -12.13
N LYS A 78 17.79 -5.60 -11.39
CA LYS A 78 16.75 -6.49 -11.91
C LYS A 78 15.42 -5.75 -11.97
N ARG A 79 14.81 -5.74 -13.15
CA ARG A 79 13.44 -5.23 -13.33
C ARG A 79 12.40 -6.28 -12.92
N ARG A 80 11.35 -5.86 -12.23
CA ARG A 80 10.21 -6.69 -11.81
C ARG A 80 8.89 -6.01 -12.16
N THR A 81 7.84 -6.82 -12.26
CA THR A 81 6.45 -6.37 -12.44
C THR A 81 5.73 -6.12 -11.10
N TRP A 82 6.43 -6.31 -9.98
CA TRP A 82 5.92 -6.07 -8.65
C TRP A 82 7.05 -5.70 -7.69
N LEU A 83 6.73 -4.93 -6.66
CA LEU A 83 7.61 -4.59 -5.55
C LEU A 83 6.85 -4.65 -4.23
N LYS A 84 7.52 -5.11 -3.16
CA LYS A 84 7.00 -4.98 -1.80
C LYS A 84 7.58 -3.71 -1.19
N ILE A 85 6.71 -2.75 -0.88
CA ILE A 85 7.07 -1.48 -0.24
C ILE A 85 6.31 -1.43 1.09
N LEU A 86 7.06 -1.30 2.20
CA LEU A 86 6.51 -1.25 3.56
C LEU A 86 5.50 -2.38 3.87
N GLY A 87 5.73 -3.58 3.33
CA GLY A 87 4.83 -4.72 3.56
C GLY A 87 3.62 -4.80 2.63
N ILE A 88 3.37 -3.81 1.78
CA ILE A 88 2.34 -3.84 0.72
C ILE A 88 2.99 -4.23 -0.61
N THR A 89 2.36 -5.15 -1.35
CA THR A 89 2.89 -5.58 -2.65
C THR A 89 2.21 -4.81 -3.78
N LEU A 90 2.95 -3.90 -4.41
CA LEU A 90 2.50 -3.12 -5.57
C LEU A 90 2.83 -3.87 -6.86
N GLN A 91 1.97 -3.73 -7.87
CA GLN A 91 2.19 -4.29 -9.21
C GLN A 91 2.34 -3.15 -10.24
N ASP A 92 2.94 -3.48 -11.37
CA ASP A 92 3.18 -2.59 -12.52
C ASP A 92 1.90 -1.90 -13.05
N LEU A 93 0.76 -2.57 -12.91
CA LEU A 93 -0.57 -2.03 -13.17
C LEU A 93 -1.23 -1.56 -11.85
N PRO A 94 -1.53 -0.26 -11.68
CA PRO A 94 -2.08 0.29 -10.43
C PRO A 94 -3.44 -0.31 -9.99
N SER A 95 -4.21 -0.86 -10.92
CA SER A 95 -5.50 -1.51 -10.64
C SER A 95 -5.38 -2.99 -10.28
N LYS A 96 -4.18 -3.57 -10.40
CA LYS A 96 -3.93 -4.99 -10.17
C LYS A 96 -3.34 -5.20 -8.78
N TRP A 97 -4.08 -5.91 -7.95
CA TRP A 97 -3.74 -6.19 -6.56
C TRP A 97 -3.69 -7.69 -6.26
N ASP A 98 -3.80 -8.54 -7.28
CA ASP A 98 -3.86 -10.00 -7.16
C ASP A 98 -2.75 -10.55 -6.25
N LEU A 99 -1.50 -10.14 -6.50
CA LEU A 99 -0.36 -10.65 -5.75
C LEU A 99 -0.40 -10.24 -4.28
N HIS A 100 -0.81 -9.00 -3.99
CA HIS A 100 -0.98 -8.53 -2.62
C HIS A 100 -2.08 -9.29 -1.89
N PHE A 101 -3.23 -9.48 -2.55
CA PHE A 101 -4.36 -10.21 -1.98
C PHE A 101 -4.03 -11.68 -1.72
N ASP A 102 -3.35 -12.34 -2.65
CA ASP A 102 -2.93 -13.74 -2.51
C ASP A 102 -1.95 -13.91 -1.34
N GLU A 103 -0.93 -13.05 -1.24
CA GLU A 103 0.02 -13.08 -0.13
C GLU A 103 -0.66 -12.81 1.22
N MET A 104 -1.55 -11.81 1.26
CA MET A 104 -2.31 -11.44 2.45
C MET A 104 -3.23 -12.57 2.91
N LEU A 105 -4.03 -13.14 2.00
CA LEU A 105 -4.93 -14.25 2.30
C LEU A 105 -4.17 -15.52 2.68
N LYS A 106 -3.01 -15.79 2.07
CA LYS A 106 -2.15 -16.90 2.46
C LYS A 106 -1.66 -16.74 3.90
N LYS A 107 -1.18 -15.55 4.29
CA LYS A 107 -0.78 -15.24 5.67
C LYS A 107 -1.94 -15.37 6.65
N ALA A 108 -3.11 -14.83 6.31
CA ALA A 108 -4.31 -14.92 7.14
C ALA A 108 -4.79 -16.37 7.30
N SER A 109 -4.76 -17.15 6.22
CA SER A 109 -5.14 -18.57 6.21
C SER A 109 -4.18 -19.43 7.02
N ALA A 110 -2.88 -19.14 7.02
CA ALA A 110 -1.93 -19.82 7.88
C ALA A 110 -2.29 -19.63 9.37
N ARG A 111 -2.72 -18.42 9.77
CA ARG A 111 -3.12 -18.11 11.15
C ARG A 111 -4.47 -18.71 11.56
N MET A 112 -5.31 -19.13 10.59
CA MET A 112 -6.54 -19.89 10.90
C MET A 112 -6.25 -21.26 11.53
N TYR A 113 -5.05 -21.82 11.34
CA TYR A 113 -4.65 -23.03 12.05
C TYR A 113 -4.59 -22.81 13.56
N ILE A 114 -4.06 -21.67 14.01
CA ILE A 114 -4.01 -21.29 15.42
C ILE A 114 -5.42 -21.25 16.00
N MET A 115 -6.37 -20.64 15.29
CA MET A 115 -7.78 -20.60 15.69
C MET A 115 -8.39 -21.99 15.88
N ARG A 116 -8.08 -22.91 14.96
CA ARG A 116 -8.53 -24.30 15.05
C ARG A 116 -7.99 -24.98 16.30
N VAL A 117 -6.70 -24.81 16.58
CA VAL A 117 -6.03 -25.41 17.74
C VAL A 117 -6.61 -24.86 19.04
N CYS A 118 -6.74 -23.54 19.18
CA CYS A 118 -7.35 -22.92 20.37
C CYS A 118 -8.78 -23.42 20.59
N LYS A 119 -9.59 -23.52 19.53
CA LYS A 119 -10.94 -24.06 19.64
C LYS A 119 -10.95 -25.52 20.08
N TYR A 120 -10.04 -26.34 19.55
CA TYR A 120 -9.90 -27.75 19.94
C TYR A 120 -9.61 -27.91 21.45
N TYR A 121 -8.79 -27.03 22.01
CA TYR A 121 -8.51 -26.98 23.45
C TYR A 121 -9.62 -26.30 24.29
N GLY A 122 -10.78 -26.01 23.71
CA GLY A 122 -11.94 -25.51 24.45
C GLY A 122 -11.91 -24.02 24.80
N PHE A 123 -11.14 -23.20 24.06
CA PHE A 123 -11.14 -21.76 24.30
C PHE A 123 -12.55 -21.17 24.12
N PRO A 124 -13.03 -20.33 25.05
CA PRO A 124 -14.31 -19.64 24.92
C PRO A 124 -14.36 -18.76 23.66
N ILE A 125 -15.54 -18.62 23.07
CA ILE A 125 -15.72 -17.82 21.83
C ILE A 125 -15.19 -16.38 21.96
N LYS A 126 -15.34 -15.75 23.14
CA LYS A 126 -14.82 -14.41 23.40
C LYS A 126 -13.30 -14.32 23.29
N GLN A 127 -12.58 -15.37 23.70
CA GLN A 127 -11.12 -15.43 23.57
C GLN A 127 -10.71 -15.70 22.12
N LEU A 128 -11.47 -16.54 21.41
CA LEU A 128 -11.27 -16.77 19.97
C LEU A 128 -11.50 -15.48 19.17
N ASP A 129 -12.54 -14.68 19.49
CA ASP A 129 -12.76 -13.37 18.90
C ASP A 129 -11.56 -12.44 19.11
N MET A 130 -11.03 -12.39 20.34
CA MET A 130 -9.84 -11.59 20.65
C MET A 130 -8.61 -12.06 19.86
N LEU A 131 -8.37 -13.37 19.78
CA LEU A 131 -7.28 -13.93 18.99
C LEU A 131 -7.43 -13.64 17.49
N PHE A 132 -8.65 -13.74 16.97
CA PHE A 132 -8.93 -13.41 15.57
C PHE A 132 -8.64 -11.94 15.28
N ASN A 133 -9.10 -11.05 16.16
CA ASN A 133 -8.90 -9.60 16.03
C ASN A 133 -7.45 -9.15 16.24
N THR A 134 -6.63 -9.93 16.96
CA THR A 134 -5.21 -9.61 17.18
C THR A 134 -4.28 -10.25 16.15
N LEU A 135 -4.58 -11.46 15.69
CA LEU A 135 -3.70 -12.22 14.81
C LEU A 135 -4.10 -12.12 13.35
N ILE A 136 -5.39 -12.07 13.01
CA ILE A 136 -5.84 -12.20 11.62
C ILE A 136 -6.26 -10.83 11.06
N MET A 137 -7.09 -10.10 11.80
CA MET A 137 -7.60 -8.81 11.34
C MET A 137 -6.50 -7.80 11.00
N PRO A 138 -5.38 -7.68 11.72
CA PRO A 138 -4.33 -6.74 11.35
C PRO A 138 -3.67 -7.08 10.01
N ILE A 139 -3.60 -8.35 9.61
CA ILE A 139 -3.11 -8.72 8.26
C ILE A 139 -4.08 -8.20 7.21
N ILE A 140 -5.36 -8.50 7.38
CA ILE A 140 -6.42 -8.17 6.41
C ILE A 140 -6.59 -6.67 6.29
N THR A 141 -6.34 -5.92 7.35
CA THR A 141 -6.67 -4.50 7.40
C THR A 141 -5.47 -3.57 7.27
N TYR A 142 -4.27 -4.14 7.09
CA TYR A 142 -3.07 -3.36 6.88
C TYR A 142 -3.10 -2.68 5.50
N GLY A 143 -3.07 -1.35 5.49
CA GLY A 143 -3.09 -0.55 4.26
C GLY A 143 -4.39 -0.67 3.47
N ILE A 144 -5.49 -1.10 4.10
CA ILE A 144 -6.79 -1.23 3.43
C ILE A 144 -7.26 0.10 2.84
N GLU A 145 -6.81 1.22 3.38
CA GLU A 145 -7.08 2.55 2.84
C GLU A 145 -6.45 2.79 1.46
N LEU A 146 -5.37 2.05 1.14
CA LEU A 146 -4.68 2.14 -0.14
C LEU A 146 -5.29 1.21 -1.19
N TRP A 147 -5.53 -0.04 -0.83
CA TRP A 147 -5.97 -1.08 -1.78
C TRP A 147 -7.45 -1.43 -1.69
N GLY A 148 -8.16 -1.02 -0.63
CA GLY A 148 -9.57 -1.34 -0.37
C GLY A 148 -10.53 -0.71 -1.37
N GLY A 149 -10.13 0.39 -2.00
CA GLY A 149 -10.84 1.03 -3.12
C GLY A 149 -10.63 0.38 -4.48
N ALA A 150 -9.74 -0.63 -4.61
CA ALA A 150 -9.57 -1.39 -5.83
C ALA A 150 -10.82 -2.22 -6.17
N TYR A 151 -10.83 -2.94 -7.29
CA TYR A 151 -12.00 -3.66 -7.85
C TYR A 151 -12.78 -4.46 -6.79
N PHE A 152 -13.78 -3.80 -6.20
CA PHE A 152 -14.38 -4.16 -4.92
C PHE A 152 -14.93 -5.60 -4.95
N ASN A 153 -15.67 -5.91 -6.01
CA ASN A 153 -16.34 -7.20 -6.17
C ASN A 153 -15.37 -8.39 -6.25
N LYS A 154 -14.14 -8.21 -6.77
CA LYS A 154 -13.18 -9.31 -6.92
C LYS A 154 -12.49 -9.63 -5.60
N TYR A 155 -12.08 -8.62 -4.86
CA TYR A 155 -11.20 -8.82 -3.72
C TYR A 155 -11.92 -8.86 -2.38
N ILE A 156 -12.87 -7.95 -2.17
CA ILE A 156 -13.64 -7.87 -0.92
C ILE A 156 -14.50 -9.13 -0.74
N SER A 157 -15.08 -9.66 -1.83
CA SER A 157 -15.84 -10.90 -1.78
C SER A 157 -15.02 -12.10 -1.32
N GLN A 158 -13.71 -12.13 -1.58
CA GLN A 158 -12.81 -13.19 -1.11
C GLN A 158 -12.52 -13.05 0.39
N ILE A 159 -12.33 -11.82 0.87
CA ILE A 159 -12.21 -11.56 2.31
C ILE A 159 -13.51 -11.93 3.03
N ASP A 160 -14.67 -11.58 2.48
CA ASP A 160 -15.96 -11.96 3.06
C ASP A 160 -16.12 -13.48 3.12
N LYS A 161 -15.75 -14.21 2.06
CA LYS A 161 -15.72 -15.68 2.08
C LYS A 161 -14.80 -16.21 3.18
N PHE A 162 -13.63 -15.60 3.37
CA PHE A 162 -12.68 -15.95 4.42
C PHE A 162 -13.27 -15.72 5.82
N ILE A 163 -13.87 -14.55 6.08
CA ILE A 163 -14.51 -14.19 7.34
C ILE A 163 -15.72 -15.12 7.61
N ASN A 164 -16.55 -15.35 6.60
CA ASN A 164 -17.69 -16.27 6.72
C ASN A 164 -17.25 -17.70 7.02
N ARG A 165 -16.09 -18.14 6.52
CA ARG A 165 -15.48 -19.42 6.90
C ARG A 165 -15.06 -19.42 8.37
N ALA A 166 -14.48 -18.33 8.88
CA ALA A 166 -14.13 -18.20 10.30
C ALA A 166 -15.38 -18.24 11.20
N HIS A 167 -16.44 -17.54 10.82
CA HIS A 167 -17.72 -17.55 11.52
C HIS A 167 -18.36 -18.94 11.53
N ARG A 168 -18.45 -19.61 10.37
CA ARG A 168 -18.99 -20.98 10.27
C ARG A 168 -18.23 -21.99 11.13
N ASN A 169 -16.91 -21.80 11.26
CA ASN A 169 -16.09 -22.65 12.12
C ASN A 169 -16.16 -22.25 13.60
N GLY A 170 -16.96 -21.26 13.99
CA GLY A 170 -17.09 -20.79 15.36
C GLY A 170 -15.81 -20.18 15.93
N TYR A 171 -15.01 -19.51 15.09
CA TYR A 171 -13.83 -18.77 15.54
C TYR A 171 -14.15 -17.32 15.91
N ILE A 172 -15.27 -16.81 15.40
CA ILE A 172 -15.78 -15.48 15.70
C ILE A 172 -17.26 -15.56 16.05
N SER A 173 -17.70 -14.76 17.02
CA SER A 173 -19.10 -14.73 17.49
C SER A 173 -20.04 -13.93 16.60
N GLY A 174 -19.51 -12.91 15.93
CA GLY A 174 -20.28 -11.97 15.10
C GLY A 174 -19.88 -12.01 13.63
N LYS A 175 -20.81 -11.59 12.76
CA LYS A 175 -20.50 -11.34 11.36
C LYS A 175 -19.72 -10.03 11.24
N LEU A 176 -18.48 -10.11 10.76
CA LEU A 176 -17.68 -8.93 10.43
C LEU A 176 -17.99 -8.49 8.99
N ASN A 177 -18.21 -7.19 8.81
CA ASN A 177 -18.39 -6.59 7.48
C ASN A 177 -17.13 -5.82 7.10
N ILE A 178 -16.31 -6.39 6.20
CA ILE A 178 -15.05 -5.77 5.81
C ILE A 178 -15.27 -4.43 5.08
N LYS A 179 -16.39 -4.27 4.37
CA LYS A 179 -16.75 -3.02 3.70
C LYS A 179 -16.89 -1.87 4.69
N GLU A 180 -17.61 -2.11 5.78
CA GLU A 180 -17.78 -1.12 6.83
C GLU A 180 -16.46 -0.79 7.53
N ILE A 181 -15.60 -1.79 7.71
CA ILE A 181 -14.26 -1.61 8.27
C ILE A 181 -13.39 -0.74 7.37
N SER A 182 -13.43 -0.96 6.05
CA SER A 182 -12.73 -0.13 5.06
C SER A 182 -13.23 1.31 5.13
N ILE A 183 -14.55 1.52 5.02
CA ILE A 183 -15.16 2.86 5.04
C ILE A 183 -14.81 3.61 6.33
N LYS A 184 -14.84 2.94 7.49
CA LYS A 184 -14.48 3.55 8.78
C LYS A 184 -13.00 3.97 8.82
N ARG A 185 -12.11 3.17 8.25
CA ARG A 185 -10.68 3.50 8.16
C ARG A 185 -10.40 4.62 7.19
N ASP A 186 -11.03 4.58 6.01
CA ASP A 186 -10.92 5.63 5.00
C ASP A 186 -11.37 6.98 5.57
N LYS A 187 -12.52 7.02 6.25
CA LYS A 187 -13.00 8.23 6.95
C LYS A 187 -12.02 8.70 8.02
N LYS A 188 -11.51 7.79 8.84
CA LYS A 188 -10.52 8.14 9.88
C LYS A 188 -9.22 8.69 9.29
N LEU A 189 -8.76 8.13 8.16
CA LEU A 189 -7.60 8.66 7.45
C LEU A 189 -7.90 10.04 6.89
N TRP A 190 -9.03 10.20 6.20
CA TRP A 190 -9.50 11.46 5.64
C TRP A 190 -9.57 12.58 6.69
N ASP A 191 -10.21 12.32 7.83
CA ASP A 191 -10.32 13.28 8.93
C ASP A 191 -8.94 13.68 9.46
N LYS A 192 -8.00 12.74 9.56
CA LYS A 192 -6.62 13.03 9.96
C LYS A 192 -5.86 13.86 8.96
N VAL A 193 -6.13 13.70 7.66
CA VAL A 193 -5.49 14.52 6.63
C VAL A 193 -6.02 15.95 6.77
N ILE A 194 -7.34 16.14 6.70
CA ILE A 194 -7.97 17.48 6.74
C ILE A 194 -7.56 18.31 7.96
N HIS A 195 -7.57 17.71 9.15
CA HIS A 195 -7.39 18.46 10.40
C HIS A 195 -5.92 18.64 10.79
N ASN A 196 -4.99 17.91 10.16
CA ASN A 196 -3.55 18.03 10.45
C ASN A 196 -2.81 18.66 9.27
N LYS A 197 -2.46 19.95 9.40
CA LYS A 197 -1.75 20.69 8.36
C LYS A 197 -0.35 20.14 8.06
N ASP A 198 0.26 19.44 9.02
CA ASP A 198 1.60 18.83 8.87
C ASP A 198 1.52 17.40 8.31
N ASN A 199 0.35 16.96 7.85
CA ASN A 199 0.18 15.64 7.27
C ASN A 199 0.85 15.56 5.89
N ALA A 200 1.65 14.50 5.67
CA ALA A 200 2.33 14.28 4.38
C ALA A 200 1.39 14.15 3.18
N LEU A 201 0.11 13.82 3.40
CA LEU A 201 -0.90 13.72 2.34
C LEU A 201 -1.66 15.03 2.10
N GLN A 202 -1.37 16.10 2.86
CA GLN A 202 -2.07 17.38 2.75
C GLN A 202 -1.87 18.01 1.36
N GLU A 203 -0.68 17.87 0.79
CA GLU A 203 -0.34 18.36 -0.55
C GLU A 203 -1.11 17.64 -1.67
N LEU A 204 -1.70 16.47 -1.39
CA LEU A 204 -2.50 15.70 -2.34
C LEU A 204 -3.99 16.07 -2.29
N LEU A 205 -4.40 16.90 -1.33
CA LEU A 205 -5.79 17.35 -1.26
C LEU A 205 -6.11 18.30 -2.43
N PRO A 206 -7.32 18.22 -3.01
CA PRO A 206 -7.79 19.19 -3.99
C PRO A 206 -7.84 20.59 -3.39
N ASP A 207 -7.97 21.60 -4.23
CA ASP A 207 -8.27 22.94 -3.75
C ASP A 207 -9.64 22.99 -3.06
N LYS A 208 -9.76 23.89 -2.09
CA LYS A 208 -11.03 24.13 -1.40
C LYS A 208 -11.93 25.02 -2.27
N LEU A 209 -13.21 24.67 -2.31
CA LEU A 209 -14.21 25.51 -2.96
C LEU A 209 -14.46 26.78 -2.15
N ASN A 210 -14.36 27.94 -2.80
CA ASN A 210 -14.67 29.23 -2.19
C ASN A 210 -16.19 29.51 -2.06
N ARG A 211 -17.06 28.68 -2.66
CA ARG A 211 -18.51 28.86 -2.66
C ARG A 211 -19.27 27.56 -2.39
N HIS A 212 -20.17 27.59 -1.42
CA HIS A 212 -21.07 26.48 -1.08
C HIS A 212 -22.49 26.79 -1.56
N LEU A 213 -22.87 26.27 -2.73
CA LEU A 213 -24.25 26.40 -3.23
C LEU A 213 -25.21 25.36 -2.61
N ARG A 214 -24.67 24.31 -1.96
CA ARG A 214 -25.42 23.24 -1.28
C ARG A 214 -24.61 22.69 -0.11
N PRO A 215 -25.25 22.17 0.96
CA PRO A 215 -24.55 21.46 2.02
C PRO A 215 -23.85 20.22 1.45
N ARG A 216 -22.57 20.05 1.79
CA ARG A 216 -21.71 18.94 1.37
C ARG A 216 -21.00 18.34 2.58
N GLY A 217 -20.55 17.09 2.45
CA GLY A 217 -19.76 16.41 3.48
C GLY A 217 -18.30 16.86 3.57
N HIS A 218 -17.79 17.65 2.63
CA HIS A 218 -16.44 18.22 2.64
C HIS A 218 -16.34 19.51 1.79
N GLU A 219 -15.27 20.28 2.01
CA GLU A 219 -15.01 21.58 1.37
C GLU A 219 -14.19 21.49 0.06
N PHE A 220 -13.62 20.32 -0.24
CA PHE A 220 -12.73 20.12 -1.39
C PHE A 220 -13.47 19.96 -2.73
N GLU A 221 -12.83 20.40 -3.80
CA GLU A 221 -13.24 20.08 -5.17
C GLU A 221 -13.19 18.58 -5.41
N LEU A 222 -14.20 18.03 -6.10
CA LEU A 222 -14.15 16.63 -6.51
C LEU A 222 -13.29 16.54 -7.77
N PRO A 223 -12.32 15.62 -7.83
CA PRO A 223 -11.60 15.37 -9.08
C PRO A 223 -12.60 14.91 -10.15
N LEU A 224 -12.59 15.60 -11.30
CA LEU A 224 -13.40 15.30 -12.48
C LEU A 224 -13.00 13.96 -13.12
#